data_AF-A0A4U9XHJ9-F1
#
_entry.id   AF-A0A4U9XHJ9-F1
#
_cell.length_a   1.000
_cell.length_b   1.000
_cell.length_c   1.000
_cell.angle_alpha   90.00
_cell.angle_beta   90.00
_cell.angle_gamma   90.00
#
_symmetry.space_group_name_H-M   'P 1'
#
loop_
_entity.id
_entity.type
_entity.pdbx_description
1 polymer ?
#
loop_
_entity_poly.entity_id
_entity_poly.type
_entity_poly.pdbx_seq_one_letter_code
_entity_poly.pdbx_strand_id
1 'polypeptide(L)'
;MELKGQGCRQYEEFMAGNASNWVALVTRLYRYQVNFTRIDIANDIYDNALSVQTLYAYCKRGLCITRAQHVEYHERSILETGERIGETVTIGARGSQQWCVYNKLMEQTAKGKIVDKTSAWVRAELRCWQSKANIIAQQIALKRPLTAIYFEAVNGHYRSVRPNDKDLNKRRRPPVKW
;
A
#
# COMPACT_ATOMS: atom_id res chain seq x y z
N MET A 1 -6.87 -13.30 16.42
CA MET A 1 -7.67 -12.09 16.13
C MET A 1 -7.37 -11.64 14.71
N GLU A 2 -8.39 -11.36 13.90
CA GLU A 2 -8.24 -10.79 12.55
C GLU A 2 -9.13 -9.55 12.46
N LEU A 3 -8.53 -8.40 12.11
CA LEU A 3 -9.25 -7.16 11.84
C LEU A 3 -9.08 -6.85 10.34
N LYS A 4 -10.13 -7.08 9.56
CA LYS A 4 -10.16 -6.74 8.13
C LYS A 4 -10.42 -5.24 7.95
N GLY A 5 -10.20 -4.70 6.76
CA GLY A 5 -10.29 -3.26 6.50
C GLY A 5 -11.58 -2.57 7.00
N GLN A 6 -12.74 -3.22 6.91
CA GLN A 6 -13.99 -2.70 7.50
C GLN A 6 -13.97 -2.74 9.04
N GLY A 7 -13.47 -3.82 9.64
CA GLY A 7 -13.29 -3.92 11.09
C GLY A 7 -12.27 -2.91 11.63
N CYS A 8 -11.26 -2.54 10.84
CA CYS A 8 -10.36 -1.45 11.19
C CYS A 8 -11.09 -0.10 11.24
N ARG A 9 -11.95 0.21 10.27
CA ARG A 9 -12.76 1.44 10.29
C ARG A 9 -13.73 1.48 11.47
N GLN A 10 -14.37 0.36 11.77
CA GLN A 10 -15.25 0.25 12.94
C GLN A 10 -14.49 0.46 14.26
N TYR A 11 -13.27 -0.07 14.37
CA TYR A 11 -12.41 0.20 15.52
C TYR A 11 -12.03 1.68 15.61
N GLU A 12 -11.70 2.33 14.49
CA GLU A 12 -11.41 3.77 14.45
C GLU A 12 -12.61 4.60 14.91
N GLU A 13 -13.81 4.32 14.40
CA GLU A 13 -15.05 5.02 14.76
C GLU A 13 -15.39 4.85 16.25
N PHE A 14 -15.24 3.63 16.78
CA PHE A 14 -15.49 3.35 18.20
C PHE A 14 -14.49 4.05 19.14
N MET A 15 -13.28 4.33 18.65
CA MET A 15 -12.19 4.91 19.44
C MET A 15 -11.94 6.40 19.17
N ALA A 16 -12.69 7.01 18.23
CA ALA A 16 -12.65 8.43 17.94
C ALA A 16 -13.14 9.22 19.16
N GLY A 17 -12.20 9.69 19.99
CA GLY A 17 -12.46 10.39 21.25
C GLY A 17 -11.74 9.80 22.47
N ASN A 18 -11.00 8.68 22.32
CA ASN A 18 -10.36 8.00 23.44
C ASN A 18 -8.81 7.98 23.32
N ALA A 19 -8.12 7.82 24.46
CA ALA A 19 -6.66 7.69 24.56
C ALA A 19 -6.09 6.40 23.91
N SER A 20 -6.95 5.58 23.32
CA SER A 20 -6.64 4.24 22.80
C SER A 20 -6.79 4.21 21.27
N ASN A 21 -5.86 4.86 20.58
CA ASN A 21 -5.74 4.81 19.12
C ASN A 21 -5.00 3.52 18.65
N TRP A 22 -4.80 3.35 17.34
CA TRP A 22 -4.06 2.21 16.78
C TRP A 22 -2.67 2.01 17.39
N VAL A 23 -1.97 3.10 17.71
CA VAL A 23 -0.65 3.04 18.35
C VAL A 23 -0.78 2.40 19.74
N ALA A 24 -1.77 2.82 20.53
CA ALA A 24 -2.03 2.24 21.84
C ALA A 24 -2.40 0.75 21.77
N LEU A 25 -3.25 0.35 20.81
CA LEU A 25 -3.60 -1.06 20.61
C LEU A 25 -2.38 -1.91 20.27
N VAL A 26 -1.62 -1.51 19.24
CA VAL A 26 -0.43 -2.24 18.79
C VAL A 26 0.61 -2.28 19.89
N THR A 27 0.82 -1.18 20.63
CA THR A 27 1.74 -1.12 21.77
C THR A 27 1.34 -2.13 22.86
N ARG A 28 0.05 -2.21 23.19
CA ARG A 28 -0.46 -3.18 24.17
C ARG A 28 -0.24 -4.62 23.71
N LEU A 29 -0.61 -4.95 22.46
CA LEU A 29 -0.41 -6.28 21.90
C LEU A 29 1.08 -6.65 21.84
N TYR A 30 1.95 -5.71 21.50
CA TYR A 30 3.39 -5.90 21.50
C TYR A 30 3.94 -6.21 22.90
N ARG A 31 3.45 -5.53 23.95
CA ARG A 31 3.83 -5.82 25.35
C ARG A 31 3.41 -7.22 25.82
N TYR A 32 2.31 -7.74 25.28
CA TYR A 32 1.88 -9.13 25.50
C TYR A 32 2.61 -10.15 24.62
N GLN A 33 3.67 -9.74 23.89
CA GLN A 33 4.46 -10.61 23.02
C GLN A 33 3.62 -11.36 21.98
N VAL A 34 2.54 -10.73 21.50
CA VAL A 34 1.69 -11.30 20.45
C VAL A 34 2.49 -11.44 19.15
N ASN A 35 2.34 -12.57 18.47
CA ASN A 35 2.85 -12.73 17.12
C ASN A 35 1.95 -12.01 16.11
N PHE A 36 2.46 -10.94 15.51
CA PHE A 36 1.78 -10.25 14.42
C PHE A 36 1.99 -11.02 13.12
N THR A 37 1.00 -11.82 12.72
CA THR A 37 1.09 -12.65 11.51
C THR A 37 0.95 -11.83 10.22
N ARG A 38 0.24 -10.69 10.28
CA ARG A 38 0.08 -9.74 9.17
C ARG A 38 -0.23 -8.33 9.67
N ILE A 39 0.39 -7.33 9.04
CA ILE A 39 0.03 -5.91 9.17
C ILE A 39 0.04 -5.28 7.78
N ASP A 40 -1.03 -4.58 7.44
CA ASP A 40 -1.16 -3.81 6.22
C ASP A 40 -1.24 -2.32 6.58
N ILE A 41 -0.33 -1.50 6.07
CA ILE A 41 -0.40 -0.04 6.16
C ILE A 41 -0.84 0.49 4.79
N ALA A 42 -1.89 1.31 4.77
CA ALA A 42 -2.43 1.89 3.53
C ALA A 42 -2.11 3.39 3.43
N ASN A 43 -1.77 3.84 2.24
CA ASN A 43 -1.74 5.25 1.86
C ASN A 43 -2.81 5.50 0.79
N ASP A 44 -3.67 6.47 1.03
CA ASP A 44 -4.69 6.91 0.08
C ASP A 44 -4.21 8.14 -0.68
N ILE A 45 -4.25 8.08 -2.01
CA ILE A 45 -3.73 9.09 -2.93
C ILE A 45 -4.89 9.63 -3.75
N TYR A 46 -5.16 10.92 -3.61
CA TYR A 46 -6.33 11.60 -4.20
C TYR A 46 -5.99 12.65 -5.26
N ASP A 47 -4.71 12.98 -5.41
CA ASP A 47 -4.21 14.12 -6.20
C ASP A 47 -3.68 13.73 -7.59
N ASN A 48 -3.97 12.50 -8.05
CA ASN A 48 -3.43 11.93 -9.28
C ASN A 48 -1.89 11.83 -9.35
N ALA A 49 -1.16 11.97 -8.23
CA ALA A 49 0.30 11.81 -8.24
C ALA A 49 0.71 10.44 -8.80
N LEU A 50 -0.02 9.38 -8.44
CA LEU A 50 0.22 8.02 -8.88
C LEU A 50 -1.05 7.37 -9.44
N SER A 51 -0.95 6.77 -10.62
CA SER A 51 -1.96 5.85 -11.17
C SER A 51 -1.43 4.41 -11.24
N VAL A 52 -2.34 3.42 -11.17
CA VAL A 52 -1.99 2.00 -11.26
C VAL A 52 -1.26 1.69 -12.57
N GLN A 53 -1.73 2.26 -13.68
CA GLN A 53 -1.09 2.11 -15.00
C GLN A 53 0.31 2.70 -15.06
N THR A 54 0.53 3.87 -14.43
CA THR A 54 1.86 4.46 -14.35
C THR A 54 2.82 3.54 -13.63
N LEU A 55 2.42 3.01 -12.46
CA LEU A 55 3.25 2.06 -11.71
C LEU A 55 3.54 0.80 -12.52
N TYR A 56 2.51 0.22 -13.17
CA TYR A 56 2.67 -0.95 -14.01
C TYR A 56 3.68 -0.72 -15.14
N ALA A 57 3.57 0.39 -15.86
CA ALA A 57 4.49 0.75 -16.93
C ALA A 57 5.93 0.90 -16.41
N TYR A 58 6.14 1.47 -15.23
CA TYR A 58 7.45 1.56 -14.59
C TYR A 58 8.02 0.18 -14.26
N CYS A 59 7.20 -0.73 -13.74
CA CYS A 59 7.60 -2.11 -13.49
C CYS A 59 8.01 -2.82 -14.79
N LYS A 60 7.21 -2.73 -15.85
CA LYS A 60 7.49 -3.37 -17.15
C LYS A 60 8.75 -2.85 -17.83
N ARG A 61 9.12 -1.60 -17.59
CA ARG A 61 10.36 -0.97 -18.09
C ARG A 61 11.57 -1.24 -17.19
N GLY A 62 11.39 -1.98 -16.10
CA GLY A 62 12.41 -2.20 -15.08
C GLY A 62 12.90 -0.90 -14.45
N LEU A 63 12.02 0.08 -14.28
CA LEU A 63 12.28 1.37 -13.63
C LEU A 63 11.89 1.37 -12.14
N CYS A 64 11.38 0.25 -11.64
CA CYS A 64 11.20 0.00 -10.21
C CYS A 64 12.43 -0.74 -9.67
N ILE A 65 13.19 -0.07 -8.81
CA ILE A 65 14.35 -0.66 -8.12
C ILE A 65 13.86 -1.38 -6.88
N THR A 66 13.85 -2.71 -6.96
CA THR A 66 13.35 -3.59 -5.90
C THR A 66 14.17 -4.87 -5.81
N ARG A 67 14.07 -5.56 -4.66
CA ARG A 67 14.56 -6.95 -4.50
C ARG A 67 13.48 -7.99 -4.83
N ALA A 68 12.22 -7.55 -4.97
CA ALA A 68 11.14 -8.42 -5.38
C ALA A 68 11.41 -8.99 -6.79
N GLN A 69 11.11 -10.26 -6.99
CA GLN A 69 11.36 -10.96 -8.26
C GLN A 69 10.16 -10.89 -9.22
N HIS A 70 8.97 -10.61 -8.70
CA HIS A 70 7.72 -10.67 -9.46
C HIS A 70 6.86 -9.43 -9.26
N VAL A 71 6.17 -9.06 -10.33
CA VAL A 71 5.09 -8.10 -10.36
C VAL A 71 3.87 -8.78 -10.98
N GLU A 72 2.72 -8.62 -10.34
CA GLU A 72 1.43 -9.09 -10.82
C GLU A 72 0.59 -7.88 -11.20
N TYR A 73 -0.09 -7.97 -12.35
CA TYR A 73 -1.08 -6.99 -12.78
C TYR A 73 -2.40 -7.70 -12.99
N HIS A 74 -3.44 -7.18 -12.34
CA HIS A 74 -4.80 -7.68 -12.47
C HIS A 74 -5.71 -6.56 -12.96
N GLU A 75 -6.55 -6.90 -13.92
CA GLU A 75 -7.56 -6.03 -14.49
C GLU A 75 -8.90 -6.74 -14.49
N ARG A 76 -9.96 -6.01 -14.20
CA ARG A 76 -11.34 -6.47 -14.31
C ARG A 76 -12.10 -5.52 -15.23
N SER A 77 -12.81 -6.07 -16.19
CA SER A 77 -13.61 -5.30 -17.15
C SER A 77 -15.03 -5.87 -17.27
N ILE A 78 -15.96 -5.04 -17.73
CA ILE A 78 -17.32 -5.46 -18.11
C ILE A 78 -17.22 -6.17 -19.46
N LEU A 79 -17.78 -7.38 -19.57
CA LEU A 79 -17.69 -8.19 -20.80
C LEU A 79 -18.38 -7.54 -22.00
N GLU A 80 -19.51 -6.88 -21.77
CA GLU A 80 -20.32 -6.28 -22.84
C GLU A 80 -19.66 -5.03 -23.44
N THR A 81 -19.12 -4.15 -22.60
CA THR A 81 -18.58 -2.84 -23.02
C THR A 81 -17.06 -2.83 -23.14
N GLY A 82 -16.37 -3.80 -22.56
CA GLY A 82 -14.92 -3.78 -22.37
C GLY A 82 -14.43 -2.75 -21.34
N GLU A 83 -15.34 -2.01 -20.71
CA GLU A 83 -14.98 -0.97 -19.75
C GLU A 83 -14.26 -1.57 -18.54
N ARG A 84 -13.11 -1.01 -18.22
CA ARG A 84 -12.35 -1.40 -17.04
C ARG A 84 -13.05 -0.91 -15.78
N ILE A 85 -13.29 -1.83 -14.84
CA ILE A 85 -13.94 -1.58 -13.55
C ILE A 85 -13.09 -1.97 -12.33
N GLY A 86 -11.87 -2.47 -12.56
CA GLY A 86 -10.89 -2.66 -11.51
C GLY A 86 -9.50 -2.86 -12.07
N GLU A 87 -8.50 -2.36 -11.35
CA GLU A 87 -7.09 -2.54 -11.71
C GLU A 87 -6.21 -2.59 -10.46
N THR A 88 -5.19 -3.43 -10.49
CA THR A 88 -4.27 -3.64 -9.36
C THR A 88 -2.89 -4.02 -9.87
N VAL A 89 -1.86 -3.42 -9.29
CA VAL A 89 -0.46 -3.84 -9.42
C VAL A 89 0.01 -4.32 -8.04
N THR A 90 0.62 -5.50 -8.00
CA THR A 90 1.24 -6.05 -6.78
C THR A 90 2.71 -6.35 -7.06
N ILE A 91 3.61 -5.78 -6.25
CA ILE A 91 5.05 -6.03 -6.33
C ILE A 91 5.50 -6.80 -5.09
N GLY A 92 6.11 -7.98 -5.29
CA GLY A 92 6.56 -8.85 -4.20
C GLY A 92 5.66 -10.06 -3.96
N ALA A 93 6.12 -10.96 -3.09
CA ALA A 93 5.49 -12.26 -2.87
C ALA A 93 4.58 -12.26 -1.64
N ARG A 94 3.44 -12.94 -1.77
CA ARG A 94 2.51 -13.19 -0.65
C ARG A 94 3.23 -14.00 0.44
N GLY A 95 2.96 -13.66 1.70
CA GLY A 95 3.58 -14.31 2.85
C GLY A 95 4.93 -13.71 3.28
N SER A 96 5.45 -12.73 2.53
CA SER A 96 6.64 -11.95 2.92
C SER A 96 6.32 -10.46 3.02
N GLN A 97 6.47 -9.72 1.92
CA GLN A 97 6.20 -8.29 1.82
C GLN A 97 5.69 -7.98 0.42
N GLN A 98 4.57 -7.26 0.33
CA GLN A 98 4.00 -6.82 -0.93
C GLN A 98 3.70 -5.32 -0.87
N TRP A 99 3.93 -4.65 -1.99
CA TRP A 99 3.33 -3.35 -2.25
C TRP A 99 2.22 -3.53 -3.27
N CYS A 100 0.98 -3.34 -2.82
CA CYS A 100 -0.23 -3.55 -3.62
C CYS A 100 -0.92 -2.21 -3.85
N VAL A 101 -0.97 -1.78 -5.10
CA VAL A 101 -1.53 -0.49 -5.51
C VAL A 101 -2.71 -0.74 -6.43
N TYR A 102 -3.87 -0.20 -6.10
CA TYR A 102 -5.10 -0.42 -6.85
C TYR A 102 -5.97 0.82 -6.93
N ASN A 103 -6.83 0.87 -7.94
CA ASN A 103 -7.77 1.96 -8.11
C ASN A 103 -8.95 1.77 -7.14
N LYS A 104 -8.90 2.52 -6.05
CA LYS A 104 -9.86 2.41 -4.94
C LYS A 104 -11.20 3.04 -5.29
N LEU A 105 -11.19 4.11 -6.10
CA LEU A 105 -12.42 4.71 -6.63
C LEU A 105 -13.21 3.67 -7.42
N MET A 106 -12.56 3.06 -8.43
CA MET A 106 -13.19 2.03 -9.25
C MET A 106 -13.66 0.84 -8.42
N GLU A 107 -12.87 0.40 -7.43
CA GLU A 107 -13.27 -0.70 -6.54
C GLU A 107 -14.50 -0.38 -5.67
N GLN A 108 -14.65 0.86 -5.19
CA GLN A 108 -15.86 1.25 -4.45
C GLN A 108 -17.06 1.47 -5.37
N THR A 109 -16.86 2.10 -6.53
CA THR A 109 -17.93 2.32 -7.53
C THR A 109 -18.46 0.98 -8.06
N ALA A 110 -17.59 0.01 -8.36
CA ALA A 110 -17.98 -1.34 -8.78
C ALA A 110 -18.74 -2.12 -7.70
N LYS A 111 -18.68 -1.67 -6.43
CA LYS A 111 -19.49 -2.20 -5.31
C LYS A 111 -20.81 -1.45 -5.12
N GLY A 112 -21.17 -0.56 -6.05
CA GLY A 112 -22.40 0.23 -5.97
C GLY A 112 -22.36 1.32 -4.91
N LYS A 113 -21.17 1.69 -4.40
CA LYS A 113 -21.07 2.79 -3.44
C LYS A 113 -21.00 4.13 -4.15
N ILE A 114 -21.79 5.08 -3.64
CA ILE A 114 -21.71 6.48 -4.05
C ILE A 114 -20.45 7.07 -3.42
N VAL A 115 -19.45 7.38 -4.24
CA VAL A 115 -18.23 8.09 -3.83
C VAL A 115 -18.33 9.49 -4.40
N ASP A 116 -18.82 10.42 -3.60
CA ASP A 116 -19.02 11.79 -4.05
C ASP A 116 -17.72 12.61 -3.96
N LYS A 117 -17.55 13.60 -4.84
CA LYS A 117 -16.49 14.65 -4.80
C LYS A 117 -15.02 14.22 -4.96
N THR A 118 -14.72 13.03 -5.47
CA THR A 118 -13.32 12.59 -5.69
C THR A 118 -13.09 12.15 -7.14
N SER A 119 -12.25 12.88 -7.88
CA SER A 119 -11.91 12.56 -9.29
C SER A 119 -10.89 11.43 -9.42
N ALA A 120 -10.11 11.17 -8.38
CA ALA A 120 -9.12 10.09 -8.35
C ALA A 120 -8.94 9.56 -6.93
N TRP A 121 -8.90 8.23 -6.80
CA TRP A 121 -8.58 7.58 -5.53
C TRP A 121 -7.81 6.30 -5.80
N VAL A 122 -6.51 6.36 -5.56
CA VAL A 122 -5.62 5.21 -5.60
C VAL A 122 -5.23 4.85 -4.18
N ARG A 123 -5.28 3.56 -3.84
CA ARG A 123 -4.80 3.07 -2.55
C ARG A 123 -3.55 2.23 -2.74
N ALA A 124 -2.52 2.54 -1.98
CA ALA A 124 -1.25 1.83 -1.97
C ALA A 124 -1.04 1.17 -0.60
N GLU A 125 -1.10 -0.15 -0.56
CA GLU A 125 -0.97 -0.95 0.67
C GLU A 125 0.41 -1.60 0.75
N LEU A 126 1.15 -1.30 1.82
CA LEU A 126 2.31 -2.06 2.23
C LEU A 126 1.84 -3.21 3.12
N ARG A 127 1.82 -4.41 2.57
CA ARG A 127 1.38 -5.63 3.24
C ARG A 127 2.60 -6.39 3.73
N CYS A 128 2.67 -6.63 5.03
CA CYS A 128 3.78 -7.29 5.70
C CYS A 128 3.26 -8.53 6.43
N TRP A 129 3.98 -9.64 6.33
CA TRP A 129 3.66 -10.89 7.03
C TRP A 129 4.75 -11.28 8.02
N GLN A 130 4.39 -12.08 9.02
CA GLN A 130 5.30 -12.74 9.95
C GLN A 130 6.37 -11.80 10.51
N SER A 131 7.66 -12.06 10.26
CA SER A 131 8.77 -11.24 10.76
C SER A 131 8.67 -9.77 10.32
N LYS A 132 8.21 -9.49 9.09
CA LYS A 132 8.01 -8.12 8.61
C LYS A 132 6.88 -7.42 9.34
N ALA A 133 5.77 -8.13 9.61
CA ALA A 133 4.67 -7.59 10.39
C ALA A 133 5.10 -7.28 11.83
N ASN A 134 5.88 -8.16 12.47
CA ASN A 134 6.42 -7.92 13.81
C ASN A 134 7.39 -6.72 13.84
N ILE A 135 8.21 -6.52 12.80
CA ILE A 135 9.07 -5.32 12.67
C ILE A 135 8.19 -4.06 12.61
N ILE A 136 7.14 -4.05 11.79
CA ILE A 136 6.23 -2.90 11.71
C ILE A 136 5.55 -2.64 13.05
N ALA A 137 5.06 -3.69 13.73
CA ALA A 137 4.46 -3.58 15.06
C ALA A 137 5.40 -2.95 16.08
N GLN A 138 6.68 -3.36 16.07
CA GLN A 138 7.71 -2.77 16.91
C GLN A 138 7.91 -1.28 16.61
N GLN A 139 7.99 -0.88 15.33
CA GLN A 139 8.14 0.54 14.98
C GLN A 139 6.95 1.39 15.46
N ILE A 140 5.72 0.85 15.36
CA ILE A 140 4.51 1.49 15.88
C ILE A 140 4.57 1.57 17.42
N ALA A 141 4.99 0.50 18.11
CA ALA A 141 5.13 0.49 19.56
C ALA A 141 6.21 1.47 20.08
N LEU A 142 7.23 1.73 19.27
CA LEU A 142 8.23 2.79 19.48
C LEU A 142 7.68 4.20 19.17
N LYS A 143 6.39 4.33 18.86
CA LYS A 143 5.69 5.58 18.55
C LYS A 143 6.29 6.33 17.36
N ARG A 144 6.95 5.64 16.43
CA ARG A 144 7.39 6.27 15.18
C ARG A 144 6.18 6.68 14.34
N PRO A 145 6.20 7.84 13.66
CA PRO A 145 5.11 8.25 12.78
C PRO A 145 4.82 7.19 11.71
N LEU A 146 3.53 6.84 11.52
CA LEU A 146 3.13 5.82 10.55
C LEU A 146 3.51 6.19 9.11
N THR A 147 3.46 7.49 8.81
CA THR A 147 3.90 8.06 7.54
C THR A 147 5.38 7.77 7.29
N ALA A 148 6.24 8.01 8.28
CA ALA A 148 7.67 7.72 8.19
C ALA A 148 7.92 6.22 7.98
N ILE A 149 7.28 5.36 8.78
CA ILE A 149 7.39 3.89 8.64
C ILE A 149 7.01 3.45 7.22
N TYR A 150 5.89 3.94 6.69
CA TYR A 150 5.40 3.58 5.37
C TYR A 150 6.35 4.03 4.26
N PHE A 151 6.67 5.33 4.20
CA PHE A 151 7.46 5.89 3.10
C PHE A 151 8.92 5.45 3.14
N GLU A 152 9.53 5.24 4.32
CA GLU A 152 10.86 4.66 4.41
C GLU A 152 10.89 3.22 3.90
N ALA A 153 9.89 2.40 4.26
CA ALA A 153 9.80 1.02 3.78
C ALA A 153 9.56 0.95 2.27
N VAL A 154 8.67 1.80 1.73
CA VAL A 154 8.43 1.88 0.28
C VAL A 154 9.67 2.37 -0.46
N ASN A 155 10.32 3.45 -0.02
CA ASN A 155 11.53 3.99 -0.65
C ASN A 155 12.72 3.02 -0.57
N GLY A 156 12.82 2.23 0.49
CA GLY A 156 13.87 1.22 0.66
C GLY A 156 13.67 -0.05 -0.18
N HIS A 157 12.44 -0.33 -0.63
CA HIS A 157 12.09 -1.63 -1.24
C HIS A 157 11.44 -1.57 -2.62
N TYR A 158 10.81 -0.47 -3.02
CA TYR A 158 10.02 -0.34 -4.25
C TYR A 158 10.23 1.02 -4.93
N ARG A 159 11.50 1.42 -5.10
CA ARG A 159 11.83 2.78 -5.53
C ARG A 159 11.71 2.95 -7.05
N SER A 160 10.76 3.76 -7.50
CA SER A 160 10.64 4.17 -8.90
C SER A 160 11.68 5.25 -9.24
N VAL A 161 12.38 5.09 -10.37
CA VAL A 161 13.44 6.01 -10.82
C VAL A 161 13.10 6.69 -12.13
N ARG A 162 13.70 7.87 -12.37
CA ARG A 162 13.41 8.66 -13.57
C ARG A 162 13.64 7.87 -14.87
N PRO A 163 12.68 7.93 -15.82
CA PRO A 163 12.89 7.40 -17.16
C PRO A 163 13.91 8.27 -17.91
N ASN A 164 14.60 7.67 -18.89
CA ASN A 164 15.49 8.37 -19.83
C ASN A 164 16.64 9.15 -19.18
N ASP A 165 17.08 8.74 -18.00
CA ASP A 165 18.29 9.27 -17.37
C ASP A 165 19.55 8.82 -18.15
N LYS A 166 20.56 9.70 -18.20
CA LYS A 166 21.85 9.44 -18.84
C LYS A 166 22.61 8.31 -18.15
N ASP A 167 22.40 8.12 -16.85
CA ASP A 167 23.06 7.03 -16.12
C ASP A 167 22.43 5.67 -16.48
N LEU A 168 23.19 4.79 -17.12
CA LEU A 168 22.74 3.45 -17.47
C LEU A 168 22.49 2.58 -16.22
N ASN A 169 23.15 2.88 -15.10
CA ASN A 169 22.91 2.21 -13.83
C ASN A 169 21.66 2.77 -13.15
N LYS A 170 20.53 2.08 -13.33
CA LYS A 170 19.23 2.49 -12.78
C LYS A 170 19.22 2.68 -11.26
N ARG A 171 20.15 2.05 -10.51
CA ARG A 171 20.23 2.21 -9.05
C ARG A 171 20.76 3.59 -8.63
N ARG A 172 21.57 4.26 -9.47
CA ARG A 172 22.09 5.60 -9.19
C ARG A 172 21.16 6.72 -9.65
N ARG A 173 20.14 6.39 -10.45
CA ARG A 173 19.16 7.36 -10.93
C ARG A 173 18.35 7.96 -9.78
N PRO A 174 18.00 9.25 -9.87
CA PRO A 174 17.13 9.90 -8.90
C PRO A 174 15.73 9.28 -8.89
N PRO A 175 15.05 9.28 -7.74
CA PRO A 175 13.67 8.83 -7.65
C PRO A 175 12.73 9.79 -8.42
N VAL A 176 11.58 9.25 -8.80
CA VAL A 176 10.42 10.05 -9.20
C VAL A 176 9.78 10.72 -7.98
N LYS A 177 9.00 11.78 -8.21
CA LYS A 177 8.43 12.62 -7.14
C LYS A 177 7.00 12.26 -6.72
N TRP A 178 6.36 11.35 -7.46
CA TRP A 178 5.00 10.91 -7.17
C TRP A 178 4.96 9.87 -6.05
#